data_AF-A0A069D103-F1
#
_entry.id   AF-A0A069D103-F1
#
_cell.length_a   1.000
_cell.length_b   1.000
_cell.length_c   1.000
_cell.angle_alpha   90.00
_cell.angle_beta   90.00
_cell.angle_gamma   90.00
#
_symmetry.space_group_name_H-M   'P 1'
#
loop_
_entity.id
_entity.type
_entity.pdbx_description
1 polymer ?
#
loop_
_entity_poly.entity_id
_entity_poly.type
_entity_poly.pdbx_seq_one_letter_code
_entity_poly.pdbx_strand_id
1 'polypeptide(L)'
;MATAQNVAKKDTTLNRTVVVEQEYNPDINDAIKINILPAIEEPTVTKKQIQYDKSAVSNPAIPKPSMGIYVGKEEKEKPSQGYARLGLGNHNKVDAQVNYLFYLSPKDRLTVHGGMDGFKESLTRPTNLYRAEDGDWKARYYRAGGGFDYLHQFNKVDFDLSGRLQQANFNYQYPLMNNLSTDKQKRTAGELTSE
;
A
#
# COMPACT_ATOMS: atom_id res chain seq x y z
N MET A 1 -44.68 -78.44 35.93
CA MET A 1 -44.90 -79.25 34.71
C MET A 1 -45.67 -78.35 33.73
N ALA A 2 -45.00 -77.66 32.80
CA ALA A 2 -44.83 -78.06 31.39
C ALA A 2 -46.21 -78.19 30.68
N THR A 3 -46.57 -77.53 29.57
CA THR A 3 -45.79 -77.04 28.41
C THR A 3 -46.57 -76.00 27.58
N ALA A 4 -45.80 -75.22 26.81
CA ALA A 4 -46.20 -74.20 25.84
C ALA A 4 -46.67 -74.77 24.49
N GLN A 5 -47.37 -73.94 23.70
CA GLN A 5 -47.16 -73.88 22.24
C GLN A 5 -47.72 -72.57 21.67
N ASN A 6 -46.83 -71.66 21.28
CA ASN A 6 -47.15 -70.56 20.39
C ASN A 6 -46.19 -70.66 19.19
N VAL A 7 -46.75 -70.91 18.01
CA VAL A 7 -46.02 -71.17 16.78
C VAL A 7 -45.72 -69.83 16.12
N ALA A 8 -44.45 -69.40 16.17
CA ALA A 8 -43.95 -68.30 15.35
C ALA A 8 -43.25 -68.87 14.11
N LYS A 9 -43.81 -68.59 12.94
CA LYS A 9 -43.20 -68.86 11.64
C LYS A 9 -41.98 -67.97 11.43
N LYS A 10 -40.93 -68.63 10.96
CA LYS A 10 -39.66 -68.14 10.44
C LYS A 10 -39.92 -67.27 9.20
N ASP A 11 -39.28 -66.10 9.12
CA ASP A 11 -38.63 -65.72 7.87
C ASP A 11 -37.56 -64.63 8.02
N THR A 12 -36.56 -64.78 7.18
CA THR A 12 -35.20 -64.27 7.24
C THR A 12 -35.04 -62.89 6.63
N THR A 13 -34.23 -62.03 7.25
CA THR A 13 -33.56 -60.94 6.54
C THR A 13 -32.11 -60.86 7.04
N LEU A 14 -31.19 -61.43 6.26
CA LEU A 14 -29.75 -61.40 6.53
C LEU A 14 -29.19 -60.04 6.10
N ASN A 15 -28.80 -59.21 7.07
CA ASN A 15 -27.97 -58.03 6.81
C ASN A 15 -26.52 -58.47 6.57
N ARG A 16 -26.03 -58.40 5.33
CA ARG A 16 -24.62 -58.63 5.00
C ARG A 16 -24.02 -57.35 4.47
N THR A 17 -23.26 -56.68 5.33
CA THR A 17 -22.43 -55.52 5.00
C THR A 17 -21.24 -56.01 4.17
N VAL A 18 -21.08 -55.48 2.95
CA VAL A 18 -19.90 -55.74 2.10
C VAL A 18 -18.98 -54.55 2.25
N VAL A 19 -17.81 -54.77 2.87
CA VAL A 19 -16.71 -53.80 2.92
C VAL A 19 -15.76 -54.17 1.79
N VAL A 20 -15.53 -53.23 0.88
CA VAL A 20 -14.49 -53.34 -0.14
C VAL A 20 -13.29 -52.59 0.39
N GLU A 21 -12.26 -53.32 0.83
CA GLU A 21 -10.95 -52.73 1.08
C GLU A 21 -10.20 -52.66 -0.26
N GLN A 22 -9.76 -51.47 -0.63
CA GLN A 22 -8.96 -51.23 -1.82
C GLN A 22 -7.56 -51.81 -1.63
N GLU A 23 -7.22 -52.86 -2.39
CA GLU A 23 -5.83 -53.27 -2.56
C GLU A 23 -5.12 -52.22 -3.44
N TYR A 24 -4.40 -51.30 -2.79
CA TYR A 24 -3.47 -50.41 -3.45
C TYR A 24 -2.20 -51.19 -3.78
N ASN A 25 -1.99 -51.49 -5.07
CA ASN A 25 -0.78 -52.10 -5.58
C ASN A 25 0.03 -51.02 -6.32
N PRO A 26 0.88 -50.24 -5.63
CA PRO A 26 1.75 -49.30 -6.31
C PRO A 26 2.84 -50.09 -7.03
N ASP A 27 2.76 -50.15 -8.36
CA ASP A 27 3.89 -50.59 -9.16
C ASP A 27 5.00 -49.53 -9.00
N ILE A 28 5.99 -49.87 -8.19
CA ILE A 28 7.12 -49.02 -7.86
C ILE A 28 8.03 -49.07 -9.08
N ASN A 29 7.79 -48.19 -10.06
CA ASN A 29 8.72 -47.96 -11.15
C ASN A 29 10.00 -47.35 -10.57
N ASP A 30 10.91 -48.26 -10.24
CA ASP A 30 12.20 -48.04 -9.62
C ASP A 30 12.97 -46.96 -10.39
N ALA A 31 13.10 -45.80 -9.75
CA ALA A 31 13.81 -44.66 -10.31
C ALA A 31 15.33 -44.93 -10.29
N ILE A 32 15.81 -45.73 -11.25
CA ILE A 32 17.24 -45.91 -11.49
C ILE A 32 17.71 -44.74 -12.37
N LYS A 33 17.89 -43.58 -11.74
CA LYS A 33 18.57 -42.43 -12.34
C LYS A 33 20.08 -42.70 -12.38
N ILE A 34 20.54 -43.52 -13.31
CA ILE A 34 21.97 -43.61 -13.63
C ILE A 34 22.32 -42.40 -14.48
N ASN A 35 22.84 -41.36 -13.84
CA ASN A 35 23.43 -40.21 -14.53
C ASN A 35 24.93 -40.46 -14.71
N ILE A 36 25.29 -41.30 -15.69
CA ILE A 36 26.69 -41.42 -16.11
C ILE A 36 27.00 -40.31 -17.12
N LEU A 37 28.03 -39.54 -16.81
CA LEU A 37 28.59 -38.59 -17.77
C LEU A 37 29.24 -39.40 -18.90
N PRO A 38 28.96 -39.11 -20.18
CA PRO A 38 29.71 -39.72 -21.26
C PRO A 38 31.18 -39.33 -21.13
N ALA A 39 32.08 -40.32 -21.25
CA ALA A 39 33.53 -40.08 -21.22
C ALA A 39 33.90 -39.14 -22.38
N ILE A 40 34.62 -38.07 -22.06
CA ILE A 40 35.07 -37.07 -23.02
C ILE A 40 36.33 -37.62 -23.69
N GLU A 41 36.24 -37.95 -24.98
CA GLU A 41 37.43 -38.23 -25.78
C GLU A 41 38.14 -36.90 -26.07
N GLU A 42 39.40 -36.76 -25.62
CA GLU A 42 40.20 -35.58 -25.93
C GLU A 42 40.58 -35.59 -27.42
N PRO A 43 40.28 -34.52 -28.18
CA PRO A 43 40.63 -34.49 -29.60
C PRO A 43 42.15 -34.41 -29.77
N THR A 44 42.73 -35.42 -30.41
CA THR A 44 44.14 -35.43 -30.81
C THR A 44 44.39 -34.31 -31.83
N VAL A 45 45.07 -33.25 -31.41
CA VAL A 45 45.34 -32.07 -32.26
C VAL A 45 46.46 -32.37 -33.26
N THR A 46 46.11 -32.76 -34.48
CA THR A 46 47.06 -32.85 -35.59
C THR A 46 47.37 -31.45 -36.12
N LYS A 47 48.56 -30.91 -35.83
CA LYS A 47 49.00 -29.58 -36.31
C LYS A 47 49.18 -29.59 -37.83
N LYS A 48 48.28 -28.97 -38.59
CA LYS A 48 48.49 -28.65 -40.01
C LYS A 48 49.32 -27.37 -40.15
N GLN A 49 50.30 -27.40 -41.05
CA GLN A 49 51.14 -26.25 -41.38
C GLN A 49 50.30 -25.10 -41.96
N ILE A 50 50.52 -23.89 -41.44
CA ILE A 50 49.83 -22.68 -41.85
C ILE A 50 50.49 -22.16 -43.14
N GLN A 51 49.78 -22.18 -44.27
CA GLN A 51 50.16 -21.42 -45.45
C GLN A 51 49.49 -20.04 -45.38
N TYR A 52 50.30 -18.97 -45.44
CA TYR A 52 49.81 -17.60 -45.45
C TYR A 52 49.68 -17.12 -46.90
N ASP A 53 48.46 -16.78 -47.31
CA ASP A 53 48.23 -16.03 -48.54
C ASP A 53 48.52 -14.54 -48.27
N LYS A 54 49.47 -13.96 -49.02
CA LYS A 54 49.97 -12.57 -48.81
C LYS A 54 49.25 -11.54 -49.70
N SER A 55 48.03 -11.83 -50.15
CA SER A 55 47.25 -10.89 -50.93
C SER A 55 46.44 -9.95 -50.01
N ALA A 56 46.91 -8.71 -49.84
CA ALA A 56 46.18 -7.66 -49.14
C ALA A 56 45.11 -7.07 -50.06
N VAL A 57 43.85 -7.48 -49.89
CA VAL A 57 42.71 -6.80 -50.52
C VAL A 57 42.39 -5.55 -49.70
N SER A 58 42.63 -4.38 -50.26
CA SER A 58 42.27 -3.09 -49.65
C SER A 58 40.76 -2.92 -49.62
N ASN A 59 40.15 -3.03 -48.44
CA ASN A 59 38.72 -2.83 -48.24
C ASN A 59 38.37 -1.31 -48.34
N PRO A 60 37.43 -0.88 -49.20
CA PRO A 60 37.01 0.51 -49.24
C PRO A 60 36.28 0.90 -47.94
N ALA A 61 36.64 2.06 -47.38
CA ALA A 61 36.13 2.54 -46.10
C ALA A 61 34.60 2.69 -46.09
N ILE A 62 33.93 2.02 -45.15
CA ILE A 62 32.50 2.19 -44.87
C ILE A 62 32.31 3.55 -44.19
N PRO A 63 31.57 4.51 -44.77
CA PRO A 63 31.31 5.79 -44.10
C PRO A 63 30.41 5.56 -42.89
N LYS A 64 30.93 5.82 -41.68
CA LYS A 64 30.13 5.88 -40.45
C LYS A 64 29.38 7.23 -40.44
N PRO A 65 28.05 7.26 -40.55
CA PRO A 65 27.33 8.51 -40.31
C PRO A 65 27.56 8.93 -38.86
N SER A 66 28.01 10.17 -38.65
CA SER A 66 28.06 10.75 -37.30
C SER A 66 26.63 11.05 -36.86
N MET A 67 26.15 10.39 -35.80
CA MET A 67 24.90 10.79 -35.18
C MET A 67 25.11 12.17 -34.55
N GLY A 68 24.38 13.18 -35.03
CA GLY A 68 24.34 14.48 -34.39
C GLY A 68 23.87 14.33 -32.95
N ILE A 69 24.64 14.86 -31.99
CA ILE A 69 24.28 14.83 -30.59
C ILE A 69 23.06 15.74 -30.44
N TYR A 70 21.88 15.15 -30.27
CA TYR A 70 20.67 15.90 -30.01
C TYR A 70 20.72 16.41 -28.56
N VAL A 71 21.33 17.58 -28.36
CA VAL A 71 21.25 18.31 -27.08
C VAL A 71 19.96 19.12 -27.09
N GLY A 72 18.82 18.41 -27.11
CA GLY A 72 17.54 19.03 -26.81
C GLY A 72 17.61 19.55 -25.38
N LYS A 73 17.47 20.86 -25.19
CA LYS A 73 17.29 21.42 -23.85
C LYS A 73 15.94 20.89 -23.36
N GLU A 74 15.94 19.90 -22.48
CA GLU A 74 14.73 19.47 -21.80
C GLU A 74 14.28 20.61 -20.90
N GLU A 75 13.47 21.52 -21.43
CA GLU A 75 12.76 22.51 -20.64
C GLU A 75 11.68 21.75 -19.87
N LYS A 76 12.05 21.23 -18.69
CA LYS A 76 11.07 20.69 -17.75
C LYS A 76 10.05 21.77 -17.47
N GLU A 77 8.79 21.44 -17.74
CA GLU A 77 7.63 22.27 -17.41
C GLU A 77 7.76 22.73 -15.95
N LYS A 78 7.62 24.04 -15.71
CA LYS A 78 7.80 24.62 -14.38
C LYS A 78 6.89 23.88 -13.40
N PRO A 79 7.41 23.42 -12.25
CA PRO A 79 6.59 22.66 -11.30
C PRO A 79 5.43 23.52 -10.79
N SER A 80 4.26 22.90 -10.62
CA SER A 80 3.08 23.59 -10.07
C SER A 80 3.44 24.21 -8.73
N GLN A 81 3.17 25.51 -8.60
CA GLN A 81 3.48 26.30 -7.41
C GLN A 81 2.50 26.06 -6.27
N GLY A 82 1.45 25.27 -6.47
CA GLY A 82 0.49 24.99 -5.41
C GLY A 82 -0.49 23.90 -5.77
N TYR A 83 -1.33 23.56 -4.81
CA TYR A 83 -2.47 22.67 -5.00
C TYR A 83 -3.63 23.08 -4.09
N ALA A 84 -4.82 22.75 -4.54
CA ALA A 84 -6.02 22.80 -3.73
C ALA A 84 -6.70 21.44 -3.81
N ARG A 85 -7.23 21.00 -2.67
CA ARG A 85 -7.94 19.74 -2.52
C ARG A 85 -9.26 20.03 -1.83
N LEU A 86 -10.34 19.47 -2.38
CA LEU A 86 -11.67 19.48 -1.79
C LEU A 86 -12.21 18.05 -1.88
N GLY A 87 -12.72 17.55 -0.76
CA GLY A 87 -13.26 16.21 -0.61
C GLY A 87 -14.55 16.24 0.19
N LEU A 88 -15.56 15.56 -0.35
CA LEU A 88 -16.80 15.26 0.37
C LEU A 88 -16.90 13.74 0.47
N GLY A 89 -17.10 13.24 1.68
CA GLY A 89 -17.23 11.83 1.98
C GLY A 89 -18.56 11.50 2.62
N ASN A 90 -18.84 10.20 2.76
CA ASN A 90 -20.01 9.72 3.47
C ASN A 90 -20.03 10.22 4.92
N HIS A 91 -21.21 10.27 5.53
CA HIS A 91 -21.41 10.71 6.92
C HIS A 91 -21.03 12.19 7.15
N ASN A 92 -21.32 13.04 6.16
CA ASN A 92 -21.03 14.49 6.19
C ASN A 92 -19.56 14.80 6.48
N LYS A 93 -18.65 13.94 6.01
CA LYS A 93 -17.21 14.19 6.09
C LYS A 93 -16.84 15.22 5.03
N VAL A 94 -16.18 16.28 5.45
CA VAL A 94 -15.68 17.35 4.58
C VAL A 94 -14.19 17.50 4.81
N ASP A 95 -13.46 17.74 3.72
CA ASP A 95 -12.02 17.95 3.73
C ASP A 95 -11.68 19.01 2.69
N ALA A 96 -10.99 20.05 3.12
CA ALA A 96 -10.58 21.16 2.26
C ALA A 96 -9.16 21.58 2.65
N GLN A 97 -8.27 21.63 1.67
CA GLN A 97 -6.88 22.02 1.88
C GLN A 97 -6.38 22.84 0.70
N VAL A 98 -5.58 23.85 1.00
CA VAL A 98 -4.90 24.69 0.02
C VAL A 98 -3.44 24.82 0.43
N ASN A 99 -2.56 24.80 -0.55
CA ASN A 99 -1.14 25.04 -0.37
C ASN A 99 -0.61 25.80 -1.58
N TYR A 100 0.17 26.84 -1.31
CA TYR A 100 0.78 27.65 -2.35
C TYR A 100 2.19 28.08 -1.96
N LEU A 101 3.12 27.95 -2.90
CA LEU A 101 4.52 28.30 -2.81
C LEU A 101 4.80 29.55 -3.64
N PHE A 102 5.09 30.65 -2.97
CA PHE A 102 5.57 31.89 -3.55
C PHE A 102 7.10 31.86 -3.66
N TYR A 103 7.61 32.11 -4.86
CA TYR A 103 9.02 32.41 -5.09
C TYR A 103 9.19 33.93 -5.06
N LEU A 104 9.65 34.50 -3.94
CA LEU A 104 9.87 35.95 -3.85
C LEU A 104 11.16 36.35 -4.58
N SER A 105 12.17 35.48 -4.55
CA SER A 105 13.44 35.61 -5.28
C SER A 105 14.03 34.22 -5.54
N PRO A 106 15.11 34.09 -6.34
CA PRO A 106 15.81 32.81 -6.51
C PRO A 106 16.29 32.16 -5.20
N LYS A 107 16.41 32.94 -4.13
CA LYS A 107 16.87 32.50 -2.80
C LYS A 107 15.77 32.48 -1.74
N ASP A 108 14.59 33.02 -2.07
CA ASP A 108 13.50 33.24 -1.12
C ASP A 108 12.26 32.44 -1.51
N ARG A 109 11.82 31.58 -0.59
CA ARG A 109 10.63 30.75 -0.77
C ARG A 109 9.68 30.97 0.40
N LEU A 110 8.41 31.21 0.11
CA LEU A 110 7.35 31.30 1.11
C LEU A 110 6.23 30.34 0.74
N THR A 111 6.02 29.33 1.57
CA THR A 111 4.87 28.44 1.46
C THR A 111 3.78 28.94 2.39
N VAL A 112 2.55 29.04 1.90
CA VAL A 112 1.37 29.30 2.72
C VAL A 112 0.43 28.12 2.55
N HIS A 113 -0.04 27.57 3.66
CA HIS A 113 -0.94 26.44 3.67
C HIS A 113 -2.10 26.67 4.62
N GLY A 114 -3.25 26.09 4.27
CA GLY A 114 -4.46 26.21 5.06
C GLY A 114 -5.38 25.04 4.79
N GLY A 115 -6.23 24.71 5.75
CA GLY A 115 -7.21 23.67 5.56
C GLY A 115 -8.25 23.61 6.65
N MET A 116 -9.33 22.92 6.33
CA MET A 116 -10.38 22.56 7.26
C MET A 116 -10.88 21.16 6.94
N ASP A 117 -11.13 20.39 7.99
CA ASP A 117 -11.68 19.05 7.89
C ASP A 117 -12.68 18.81 9.03
N GLY A 118 -13.67 17.98 8.78
CA GLY A 118 -14.65 17.69 9.82
C GLY A 118 -15.72 16.71 9.43
N PHE A 119 -16.50 16.31 10.43
CA PHE A 119 -17.62 15.42 10.28
C PHE A 119 -18.69 15.70 11.33
N LYS A 120 -19.91 15.29 11.00
CA LYS A 120 -21.05 15.28 11.93
C LYS A 120 -21.89 14.04 11.65
N GLU A 121 -21.94 13.16 12.64
CA GLU A 121 -22.57 11.86 12.51
C GLU A 121 -23.37 11.52 13.78
N SER A 122 -24.46 10.78 13.60
CA SER A 122 -25.23 10.20 14.70
C SER A 122 -24.85 8.72 14.80
N LEU A 123 -24.17 8.33 15.88
CA LEU A 123 -23.79 6.95 16.13
C LEU A 123 -24.83 6.29 17.03
N THR A 124 -25.34 5.14 16.60
CA THR A 124 -26.24 4.30 17.39
C THR A 124 -25.44 3.58 18.48
N ARG A 125 -26.03 3.47 19.68
CA ARG A 125 -25.35 2.86 20.82
C ARG A 125 -25.16 1.35 20.64
N PRO A 126 -24.03 0.79 21.10
CA PRO A 126 -23.91 -0.65 21.28
C PRO A 126 -24.72 -1.07 22.53
N THR A 127 -25.61 -2.05 22.38
CA THR A 127 -26.62 -2.48 23.36
C THR A 127 -26.06 -3.22 24.58
N ASN A 128 -24.74 -3.43 24.66
CA ASN A 128 -24.05 -4.24 25.65
C ASN A 128 -23.40 -3.43 26.80
N LEU A 129 -23.76 -2.15 26.97
CA LEU A 129 -23.30 -1.34 28.10
C LEU A 129 -24.37 -1.30 29.20
N TYR A 130 -23.99 -1.65 30.43
CA TYR A 130 -24.81 -1.87 31.64
C TYR A 130 -25.73 -0.70 32.10
N ARG A 131 -25.80 0.39 31.33
CA ARG A 131 -26.62 1.59 31.58
C ARG A 131 -27.10 2.24 30.27
N ALA A 132 -27.34 1.44 29.25
CA ALA A 132 -27.84 1.94 27.97
C ALA A 132 -29.37 2.12 28.06
N GLU A 133 -29.82 3.34 28.38
CA GLU A 133 -31.05 3.82 27.74
C GLU A 133 -30.84 3.81 26.21
N ASP A 134 -31.86 3.76 25.36
CA ASP A 134 -31.70 3.83 23.90
C ASP A 134 -31.58 5.27 23.44
N GLY A 135 -30.67 5.60 22.50
CA GLY A 135 -30.59 6.98 21.99
C GLY A 135 -29.29 7.36 21.29
N ASP A 136 -29.40 8.13 20.22
CA ASP A 136 -28.28 8.36 19.32
C ASP A 136 -27.28 9.39 19.87
N TRP A 137 -25.98 9.10 19.75
CA TRP A 137 -24.93 10.05 20.06
C TRP A 137 -24.56 10.87 18.82
N LYS A 138 -24.67 12.20 18.90
CA LYS A 138 -24.27 13.10 17.81
C LYS A 138 -22.79 13.46 17.92
N ALA A 139 -21.92 12.66 17.31
CA ALA A 139 -20.50 12.97 17.20
C ALA A 139 -20.25 14.14 16.25
N ARG A 140 -19.37 15.06 16.65
CA ARG A 140 -18.92 16.19 15.85
C ARG A 140 -17.43 16.41 16.01
N TYR A 141 -16.76 16.69 14.90
CA TYR A 141 -15.38 17.14 14.90
C TYR A 141 -15.20 18.11 13.74
N TYR A 142 -14.65 19.29 14.01
CA TYR A 142 -14.27 20.26 13.00
C TYR A 142 -12.93 20.83 13.36
N ARG A 143 -11.96 20.74 12.47
CA ARG A 143 -10.65 21.35 12.60
C ARG A 143 -10.46 22.32 11.44
N ALA A 144 -9.89 23.47 11.75
CA ALA A 144 -9.45 24.45 10.78
C ALA A 144 -8.09 24.96 11.22
N GLY A 145 -7.21 25.20 10.27
CA GLY A 145 -5.87 25.69 10.58
C GLY A 145 -5.15 26.17 9.35
N GLY A 146 -4.03 26.83 9.59
CA GLY A 146 -3.16 27.31 8.54
C GLY A 146 -1.81 27.67 9.10
N GLY A 147 -0.89 27.90 8.18
CA GLY A 147 0.47 28.20 8.52
C GLY A 147 1.23 28.72 7.32
N PHE A 148 2.45 29.12 7.61
CA PHE A 148 3.41 29.55 6.61
C PHE A 148 4.77 28.96 6.93
N ASP A 149 5.57 28.78 5.90
CA ASP A 149 6.95 28.33 5.99
C ASP A 149 7.78 29.23 5.07
N TYR A 150 8.71 30.00 5.64
CA TYR A 150 9.60 30.90 4.92
C TYR A 150 11.03 30.37 4.97
N LEU A 151 11.67 30.32 3.82
CA LEU A 151 13.05 29.91 3.68
C LEU A 151 13.84 30.95 2.91
N HIS A 152 14.93 31.42 3.51
CA HIS A 152 15.94 32.25 2.86
C HIS A 152 17.26 31.49 2.74
N GLN A 153 17.75 31.30 1.51
CA GLN A 153 18.99 30.57 1.25
C GLN A 153 20.15 31.54 1.03
N PHE A 154 21.00 31.72 2.04
CA PHE A 154 22.27 32.42 1.87
C PHE A 154 23.28 31.51 1.16
N ASN A 155 24.43 32.05 0.78
CA ASN A 155 25.45 31.25 0.08
C ASN A 155 26.08 30.14 0.93
N LYS A 156 25.91 30.17 2.26
CA LYS A 156 26.58 29.26 3.21
C LYS A 156 25.67 28.72 4.32
N VAL A 157 24.49 29.31 4.50
CA VAL A 157 23.55 29.04 5.59
C VAL A 157 22.15 29.23 5.04
N ASP A 158 21.21 28.43 5.49
CA ASP A 158 19.79 28.61 5.22
C ASP A 158 19.11 29.11 6.50
N PHE A 159 18.16 30.02 6.36
CA PHE A 159 17.31 30.49 7.46
C PHE A 159 15.88 30.02 7.19
N ASP A 160 15.31 29.29 8.14
CA ASP A 160 13.93 28.81 8.09
C ASP A 160 13.09 29.47 9.20
N LEU A 161 11.89 29.91 8.84
CA LEU A 161 10.88 30.40 9.77
C LEU A 161 9.53 29.80 9.41
N SER A 162 8.98 28.98 10.29
CA SER A 162 7.66 28.39 10.12
C SER A 162 6.72 28.74 11.27
N GLY A 163 5.46 29.01 10.93
CA GLY A 163 4.41 29.33 11.89
C GLY A 163 3.14 28.56 11.56
N ARG A 164 2.51 27.94 12.57
CA ARG A 164 1.30 27.13 12.40
C ARG A 164 0.27 27.49 13.46
N LEU A 165 -1.00 27.53 13.06
CA LEU A 165 -2.14 27.74 13.93
C LEU A 165 -3.25 26.75 13.59
N GLN A 166 -3.82 26.11 14.60
CA GLN A 166 -4.92 25.16 14.43
C GLN A 166 -5.98 25.35 15.51
N GLN A 167 -7.23 25.32 15.11
CA GLN A 167 -8.39 25.29 15.99
C GLN A 167 -9.24 24.05 15.69
N ALA A 168 -9.61 23.32 16.73
CA ALA A 168 -10.51 22.17 16.64
C ALA A 168 -11.69 22.33 17.61
N ASN A 169 -12.89 22.00 17.15
CA ASN A 169 -14.12 21.93 17.93
C ASN A 169 -14.65 20.49 17.87
N PHE A 170 -14.84 19.84 19.00
CA PHE A 170 -15.21 18.42 19.07
C PHE A 170 -16.03 18.08 20.31
N ASN A 171 -16.53 16.84 20.37
CA ASN A 171 -17.06 16.23 21.59
C ASN A 171 -16.43 14.85 21.82
N TYR A 172 -15.72 14.66 22.94
CA TYR A 172 -14.97 13.41 23.21
C TYR A 172 -15.78 12.33 23.93
N GLN A 173 -16.97 12.61 24.46
CA GLN A 173 -17.57 11.69 25.42
C GLN A 173 -19.09 11.62 25.39
N TYR A 174 -19.58 10.39 25.58
CA TYR A 174 -20.87 10.13 26.20
C TYR A 174 -20.84 10.67 27.64
N PRO A 175 -21.83 11.47 28.07
CA PRO A 175 -21.94 11.84 29.48
C PRO A 175 -22.28 10.57 30.27
N LEU A 176 -21.25 9.88 30.80
CA LEU A 176 -21.42 8.77 31.75
C LEU A 176 -22.22 9.20 33.00
N MET A 177 -22.34 10.51 33.19
CA MET A 177 -23.15 11.17 34.22
C MET A 177 -23.86 12.35 33.56
N ASN A 178 -25.19 12.44 33.70
CA ASN A 178 -26.10 13.41 33.07
C ASN A 178 -25.77 14.91 33.28
N ASN A 179 -24.69 15.25 34.02
CA ASN A 179 -24.37 16.62 34.42
C ASN A 179 -22.94 17.09 34.07
N LEU A 180 -22.16 16.33 33.29
CA LEU A 180 -20.91 16.84 32.74
C LEU A 180 -21.17 17.38 31.33
N SER A 181 -21.09 18.70 31.19
CA SER A 181 -21.24 19.44 29.93
C SER A 181 -20.05 19.23 28.97
N THR A 182 -19.77 17.99 28.59
CA THR A 182 -18.65 17.60 27.71
C THR A 182 -19.03 17.64 26.22
N ASP A 183 -20.25 18.07 25.89
CA ASP A 183 -20.82 18.05 24.53
C ASP A 183 -20.19 19.09 23.57
N LYS A 184 -19.48 20.10 24.10
CA LYS A 184 -18.82 21.14 23.28
C LYS A 184 -17.46 21.46 23.85
N GLN A 185 -16.43 20.98 23.18
CA GLN A 185 -15.04 21.25 23.52
C GLN A 185 -14.38 22.00 22.37
N LYS A 186 -13.49 22.94 22.72
CA LYS A 186 -12.68 23.71 21.79
C LYS A 186 -11.22 23.61 22.20
N ARG A 187 -10.35 23.39 21.22
CA ARG A 187 -8.90 23.43 21.35
C ARG A 187 -8.33 24.40 20.33
N THR A 188 -7.46 25.28 20.77
CA THR A 188 -6.64 26.12 19.89
C THR A 188 -5.18 25.87 20.24
N ALA A 189 -4.35 25.65 19.24
CA ALA A 189 -2.92 25.42 19.39
C ALA A 189 -2.19 26.19 18.29
N GLY A 190 -1.02 26.73 18.61
CA GLY A 190 -0.15 27.40 17.66
C GLY A 190 1.32 27.16 18.03
N GLU A 191 2.17 27.21 17.01
CA GLU A 191 3.60 26.98 17.11
C GLU A 191 4.33 27.94 16.16
N LEU A 192 5.48 28.42 16.60
CA LEU A 192 6.41 29.20 15.79
C LEU A 192 7.79 28.58 15.98
N THR A 193 8.43 28.23 14.87
CA THR A 193 9.71 27.55 14.84
C THR A 193 10.63 28.31 13.89
N SER A 194 11.88 28.49 14.29
CA SER A 194 12.91 29.10 13.45
C SER A 194 14.22 28.34 13.61
N GLU A 195 14.92 28.10 12.51
CA GLU A 195 16.22 27.41 12.46
C GLU A 195 17.24 28.20 11.63
#